data_AF-A0A7D8UCP6-F1
#
_entry.id   AF-A0A7D8UCP6-F1
#
_cell.length_a   1.000
_cell.length_b   1.000
_cell.length_c   1.000
_cell.angle_alpha   90.00
_cell.angle_beta   90.00
_cell.angle_gamma   90.00
#
_symmetry.space_group_name_H-M   'P 1'
#
loop_
_entity.id
_entity.type
_entity.pdbx_description
1 polymer ?
#
loop_
_entity_poly.entity_id
_entity_poly.type
_entity_poly.pdbx_seq_one_letter_code
_entity_poly.pdbx_strand_id
1 'polypeptide(L)'
;MNRSSVFRNKLIYVTILIAMLIPLYLLGQPAGGSAGDAGGQLTQMRTKFNIAESELGDINPASETMKLASLGLRGVAATLLWSKANDYKVHHEWDRLKATLNNIALLQPHYEKVWEFQAHNLSYNVSSEFDDYRQRYAMVREGIEFLTRGVEQNRKAPRLIWYTGWFYGQKIGMSDEKKQFRRLFSDDEPQHEALRERSIAVDSPESRGPDGKPDNWLIGRQWLLYGYDLVDSGVRIRNQTPLNFYSTGPKWRIKHAEAIESEGVLDDRAKSAWQLASDDWQTFGQRSVPTTSPFTIKLGSLDEMREQRETLLEQFMELAGETYQEEERSLLESLSEEERLAWETPTEERSGEQQNLAYALIRRLEPSLGRVARKAPEAVRLRAIQLAAELEDLKERIAKTDSYREQVNWEYWLTLTSAEQEDRTVEARRLLFEAEQANADSDLDLAIEKYEESFELWAQVFDDYPVLLQDDLSEDLMRSVRRYKIANDRDTFADDFPLAPFVEVMETETKSGEEYKRLRDLQRQRAEKPLPATEDTPAPTPATEPSPAEEPAAAEKSAADPDSAPDPTPEPAAEPAAESTPESEAKPAAEPEAESTPEPAADASPEPAGDAESQPE
;
A
#
# COMPACT_ATOMS: atom_id res chain seq x y z
N MET A 1 24.40 -22.64 73.49
CA MET A 1 23.79 -21.64 72.57
C MET A 1 22.80 -20.79 73.36
N ASN A 2 22.95 -19.47 73.40
CA ASN A 2 22.09 -18.60 74.21
C ASN A 2 20.70 -18.43 73.59
N ARG A 3 19.65 -18.89 74.27
CA ARG A 3 18.25 -18.72 73.83
C ARG A 3 17.87 -17.24 73.65
N SER A 4 18.50 -16.33 74.40
CA SER A 4 18.29 -14.88 74.29
C SER A 4 18.75 -14.27 72.96
N SER A 5 19.88 -14.73 72.37
CA SER A 5 20.32 -14.21 71.07
C SER A 5 19.44 -14.73 69.93
N VAL A 6 18.99 -15.98 70.02
CA VAL A 6 18.03 -16.55 69.05
C VAL A 6 16.69 -15.80 69.09
N PHE A 7 16.18 -15.50 70.29
CA PHE A 7 14.96 -14.69 70.45
C PHE A 7 15.14 -13.28 69.90
N ARG A 8 16.23 -12.59 70.26
CA ARG A 8 16.56 -11.24 69.76
C ARG A 8 16.67 -11.21 68.23
N ASN A 9 17.37 -12.18 67.63
CA ASN A 9 17.53 -12.24 66.18
C ASN A 9 16.19 -12.51 65.46
N LYS A 10 15.34 -13.40 65.99
CA LYS A 10 13.96 -13.58 65.48
C LYS A 10 13.14 -12.29 65.55
N LEU A 11 13.24 -11.55 66.66
CA LEU A 11 12.53 -10.29 66.85
C LEU A 11 13.02 -9.21 65.86
N ILE A 12 14.34 -9.12 65.64
CA ILE A 12 14.95 -8.27 64.61
C ILE A 12 14.43 -8.66 63.21
N TYR A 13 14.42 -9.94 62.85
CA TYR A 13 13.92 -10.39 61.54
C TYR A 13 12.43 -10.09 61.36
N VAL A 14 11.60 -10.24 62.40
CA VAL A 14 10.17 -9.86 62.36
C VAL A 14 10.02 -8.35 62.17
N THR A 15 10.77 -7.52 62.90
CA THR A 15 10.73 -6.06 62.73
C THR A 15 11.19 -5.64 61.34
N ILE A 16 12.25 -6.24 60.79
CA ILE A 16 12.72 -6.00 59.42
C ILE A 16 11.64 -6.42 58.40
N LEU A 17 11.02 -7.59 58.59
CA LEU A 17 9.98 -8.09 57.69
C LEU A 17 8.74 -7.18 57.70
N ILE A 18 8.30 -6.70 58.88
CA ILE A 18 7.22 -5.71 58.99
C ILE A 18 7.63 -4.39 58.32
N ALA A 19 8.87 -3.93 58.54
CA ALA A 19 9.39 -2.71 57.92
C ALA A 19 9.51 -2.79 56.39
N MET A 20 9.71 -3.99 55.80
CA MET A 20 9.62 -4.21 54.35
C MET A 20 8.17 -4.36 53.85
N LEU A 21 7.28 -4.97 54.64
CA LEU A 21 5.88 -5.14 54.26
C LEU A 21 5.11 -3.82 54.19
N ILE A 22 5.41 -2.84 55.04
CA ILE A 22 4.75 -1.53 55.03
C ILE A 22 4.88 -0.80 53.67
N PRO A 23 6.08 -0.56 53.10
CA PRO A 23 6.19 0.06 51.78
C PRO A 23 5.63 -0.82 50.67
N LEU A 24 5.80 -2.15 50.73
CA LEU A 24 5.19 -3.08 49.77
C LEU A 24 3.64 -2.97 49.75
N TYR A 25 3.03 -2.82 50.91
CA TYR A 25 1.59 -2.60 51.06
C TYR A 25 1.16 -1.23 50.51
N LEU A 26 1.84 -0.14 50.89
CA LEU A 26 1.53 1.21 50.41
C LEU A 26 1.74 1.38 48.90
N LEU A 27 2.67 0.63 48.30
CA LEU A 27 2.87 0.58 46.85
C LEU A 27 1.83 -0.31 46.16
N GLY A 28 1.59 -1.52 46.68
CA GLY A 28 0.92 -2.61 45.96
C GLY A 28 -0.51 -2.96 46.38
N GLN A 29 -1.11 -2.27 47.37
CA GLN A 29 -2.50 -2.54 47.76
C GLN A 29 -3.47 -2.32 46.57
N PRO A 30 -4.37 -3.29 46.27
CA PRO A 30 -5.42 -3.09 45.27
C PRO A 30 -6.46 -2.07 45.77
N ALA A 31 -7.13 -1.38 44.85
CA ALA A 31 -8.26 -0.52 45.19
C ALA A 31 -9.42 -1.38 45.73
N GLY A 32 -9.92 -1.07 46.93
CA GLY A 32 -11.13 -1.67 47.46
C GLY A 32 -12.38 -1.15 46.74
N GLY A 33 -13.37 -2.02 46.50
CA GLY A 33 -14.63 -1.67 45.81
C GLY A 33 -15.56 -0.69 46.55
N SER A 34 -15.08 -0.02 47.59
CA SER A 34 -15.77 1.04 48.33
C SER A 34 -15.40 2.42 47.79
N ALA A 35 -16.41 3.25 47.51
CA ALA A 35 -16.22 4.60 46.97
C ALA A 35 -15.24 5.43 47.83
N GLY A 36 -14.08 5.75 47.26
CA GLY A 36 -13.01 6.54 47.89
C GLY A 36 -11.69 5.80 48.13
N ASP A 37 -11.64 4.47 47.99
CA ASP A 37 -10.37 3.73 48.12
C ASP A 37 -9.62 3.66 46.78
N ALA A 38 -8.65 4.56 46.60
CA ALA A 38 -7.82 4.63 45.39
C ALA A 38 -6.73 3.53 45.33
N GLY A 39 -6.58 2.69 46.36
CA GLY A 39 -5.51 1.70 46.46
C GLY A 39 -4.11 2.32 46.65
N GLY A 40 -3.09 1.47 46.59
CA GLY A 40 -1.68 1.86 46.69
C GLY A 40 -1.16 2.67 45.51
N GLN A 41 0.02 3.28 45.64
CA GLN A 41 0.57 4.20 44.64
C GLN A 41 0.72 3.59 43.24
N LEU A 42 1.05 2.29 43.12
CA LEU A 42 1.14 1.63 41.81
C LEU A 42 -0.24 1.46 41.16
N THR A 43 -1.29 1.21 41.96
CA THR A 43 -2.67 1.13 41.47
C THR A 43 -3.12 2.49 40.94
N GLN A 44 -2.89 3.56 41.70
CA GLN A 44 -3.19 4.93 41.29
C GLN A 44 -2.42 5.36 40.03
N MET A 45 -1.13 5.00 39.93
CA MET A 45 -0.33 5.27 38.74
C MET A 45 -0.82 4.47 37.51
N ARG A 46 -1.18 3.19 37.68
CA ARG A 46 -1.76 2.38 36.60
C ARG A 46 -3.03 3.01 36.05
N THR A 47 -3.97 3.41 36.90
CA THR A 47 -5.18 4.14 36.50
C THR A 47 -4.84 5.48 35.82
N LYS A 48 -4.00 6.31 36.45
CA LYS A 48 -3.59 7.63 35.90
C LYS A 48 -2.95 7.53 34.51
N PHE A 49 -2.17 6.49 34.25
CA PHE A 49 -1.47 6.29 32.98
C PHE A 49 -2.22 5.35 32.00
N ASN A 50 -3.45 4.93 32.29
CA ASN A 50 -4.24 3.98 31.48
C ASN A 50 -3.54 2.61 31.27
N ILE A 51 -2.87 2.10 32.31
CA ILE A 51 -2.14 0.82 32.36
C ILE A 51 -2.79 -0.14 33.38
N ALA A 52 -4.03 0.13 33.82
CA ALA A 52 -4.81 -0.83 34.60
C ALA A 52 -5.42 -1.89 33.67
N GLU A 53 -5.31 -3.18 33.99
CA GLU A 53 -5.86 -4.28 33.16
C GLU A 53 -7.36 -4.06 32.86
N SER A 54 -8.11 -3.57 33.84
CA SER A 54 -9.54 -3.20 33.74
C SER A 54 -9.85 -2.06 32.76
N GLU A 55 -8.85 -1.30 32.34
CA GLU A 55 -8.98 -0.17 31.41
C GLU A 55 -8.42 -0.49 30.01
N LEU A 56 -7.84 -1.67 29.83
CA LEU A 56 -7.26 -2.15 28.56
C LEU A 56 -8.24 -3.05 27.79
N GLY A 57 -9.05 -3.85 28.49
CA GLY A 57 -10.09 -4.70 27.89
C GLY A 57 -10.75 -5.61 28.93
N ASP A 58 -11.32 -6.73 28.49
CA ASP A 58 -11.94 -7.70 29.39
C ASP A 58 -10.91 -8.47 30.23
N ILE A 59 -11.15 -8.58 31.53
CA ILE A 59 -10.28 -9.34 32.44
C ILE A 59 -10.64 -10.83 32.31
N ASN A 60 -9.83 -11.57 31.57
CA ASN A 60 -10.02 -13.01 31.41
C ASN A 60 -9.44 -13.79 32.63
N PRO A 61 -10.26 -14.52 33.40
CA PRO A 61 -9.79 -15.27 34.58
C PRO A 61 -8.77 -16.36 34.24
N ALA A 62 -8.82 -16.93 33.02
CA ALA A 62 -7.84 -17.91 32.57
C ALA A 62 -6.46 -17.27 32.32
N SER A 63 -6.43 -16.05 31.78
CA SER A 63 -5.20 -15.28 31.57
C SER A 63 -4.51 -14.93 32.90
N GLU A 64 -5.26 -14.43 33.89
CA GLU A 64 -4.70 -14.18 35.23
C GLU A 64 -4.28 -15.48 35.92
N THR A 65 -5.01 -16.59 35.72
CA THR A 65 -4.61 -17.91 36.23
C THR A 65 -3.31 -18.39 35.58
N MET A 66 -3.13 -18.24 34.27
CA MET A 66 -1.87 -18.58 33.58
C MET A 66 -0.70 -17.71 34.03
N LYS A 67 -0.93 -16.41 34.21
CA LYS A 67 0.04 -15.44 34.73
C LYS A 67 0.52 -15.85 36.13
N LEU A 68 -0.40 -16.24 37.03
CA LEU A 68 -0.08 -16.77 38.36
C LEU A 68 0.64 -18.13 38.28
N ALA A 69 0.15 -19.06 37.46
CA ALA A 69 0.74 -20.39 37.29
C ALA A 69 2.16 -20.35 36.70
N SER A 70 2.50 -19.32 35.92
CA SER A 70 3.85 -19.09 35.41
C SER A 70 4.86 -18.65 36.48
N LEU A 71 4.40 -18.29 37.69
CA LEU A 71 5.23 -17.78 38.79
C LEU A 71 6.16 -16.61 38.40
N GLY A 72 5.74 -15.79 37.43
CA GLY A 72 6.54 -14.69 36.87
C GLY A 72 7.39 -15.05 35.65
N LEU A 73 7.53 -16.34 35.31
CA LEU A 73 8.25 -16.82 34.12
C LEU A 73 7.41 -16.79 32.83
N ARG A 74 6.43 -15.87 32.76
CA ARG A 74 5.51 -15.67 31.62
C ARG A 74 6.23 -15.57 30.27
N GLY A 75 7.38 -14.90 30.21
CA GLY A 75 8.20 -14.81 28.99
C GLY A 75 8.72 -16.18 28.52
N VAL A 76 9.30 -16.97 29.42
CA VAL A 76 9.84 -18.32 29.11
C VAL A 76 8.71 -19.27 28.71
N ALA A 77 7.59 -19.24 29.43
CA ALA A 77 6.41 -20.03 29.10
C ALA A 77 5.85 -19.66 27.71
N ALA A 78 5.85 -18.37 27.36
CA ALA A 78 5.48 -17.93 26.02
C ALA A 78 6.45 -18.49 24.97
N THR A 79 7.77 -18.29 25.10
CA THR A 79 8.77 -18.80 24.14
C THR A 79 8.62 -20.31 23.89
N LEU A 80 8.35 -21.10 24.93
CA LEU A 80 8.08 -22.54 24.80
C LEU A 80 6.79 -22.85 24.02
N LEU A 81 5.71 -22.08 24.24
CA LEU A 81 4.48 -22.22 23.46
C LEU A 81 4.66 -21.79 22.01
N TRP A 82 5.41 -20.70 21.74
CA TRP A 82 5.74 -20.26 20.38
C TRP A 82 6.57 -21.32 19.63
N SER A 83 7.55 -21.95 20.28
CA SER A 83 8.30 -23.08 19.73
C SER A 83 7.40 -24.27 19.40
N LYS A 84 6.49 -24.66 20.31
CA LYS A 84 5.50 -25.72 20.06
C LYS A 84 4.50 -25.38 18.96
N ALA A 85 4.06 -24.12 18.86
CA ALA A 85 3.19 -23.69 17.77
C ALA A 85 3.90 -23.86 16.42
N ASN A 86 5.19 -23.51 16.32
CA ASN A 86 5.94 -23.75 15.08
C ASN A 86 6.11 -25.26 14.79
N ASP A 87 6.39 -26.08 15.80
CA ASP A 87 6.49 -27.54 15.68
C ASP A 87 5.17 -28.18 15.19
N TYR A 88 4.03 -27.81 15.79
CA TYR A 88 2.71 -28.27 15.36
C TYR A 88 2.32 -27.76 13.97
N LYS A 89 2.77 -26.56 13.57
CA LYS A 89 2.59 -26.06 12.20
C LYS A 89 3.37 -26.92 11.20
N VAL A 90 4.64 -27.19 11.46
CA VAL A 90 5.52 -28.02 10.58
C VAL A 90 5.02 -29.46 10.45
N HIS A 91 4.38 -30.01 11.49
CA HIS A 91 3.80 -31.35 11.47
C HIS A 91 2.32 -31.39 11.04
N HIS A 92 1.75 -30.26 10.57
CA HIS A 92 0.36 -30.13 10.12
C HIS A 92 -0.68 -30.53 11.21
N GLU A 93 -0.31 -30.41 12.50
CA GLU A 93 -1.14 -30.74 13.65
C GLU A 93 -2.09 -29.58 14.02
N TRP A 94 -2.95 -29.18 13.08
CA TRP A 94 -3.71 -27.92 13.11
C TRP A 94 -4.55 -27.68 14.37
N ASP A 95 -5.17 -28.71 14.95
CA ASP A 95 -5.93 -28.56 16.19
C ASP A 95 -5.05 -28.30 17.42
N ARG A 96 -3.85 -28.92 17.47
CA ARG A 96 -2.85 -28.65 18.52
C ARG A 96 -2.20 -27.29 18.33
N LEU A 97 -1.99 -26.88 17.08
CA LEU A 97 -1.61 -25.50 16.74
C LEU A 97 -2.65 -24.53 17.32
N LYS A 98 -3.92 -24.57 16.89
CA LYS A 98 -5.00 -23.68 17.36
C LYS A 98 -5.11 -23.65 18.90
N ALA A 99 -5.06 -24.80 19.56
CA ALA A 99 -5.05 -24.88 21.02
C ALA A 99 -3.82 -24.16 21.65
N THR A 100 -2.65 -24.30 21.04
CA THR A 100 -1.42 -23.60 21.47
C THR A 100 -1.50 -22.11 21.22
N LEU A 101 -2.07 -21.66 20.10
CA LEU A 101 -2.27 -20.23 19.81
C LEU A 101 -3.21 -19.57 20.83
N ASN A 102 -4.29 -20.26 21.22
CA ASN A 102 -5.17 -19.82 22.30
C ASN A 102 -4.43 -19.72 23.65
N ASN A 103 -3.54 -20.67 23.97
CA ASN A 103 -2.70 -20.58 25.18
C ASN A 103 -1.71 -19.40 25.12
N ILE A 104 -1.14 -19.09 23.95
CA ILE A 104 -0.28 -17.91 23.76
C ILE A 104 -1.09 -16.63 23.97
N ALA A 105 -2.30 -16.53 23.39
CA ALA A 105 -3.19 -15.38 23.56
C ALA A 105 -3.60 -15.16 25.03
N LEU A 106 -3.97 -16.23 25.75
CA LEU A 106 -4.25 -16.17 27.19
C LEU A 106 -3.02 -15.77 28.02
N LEU A 107 -1.82 -16.19 27.60
CA LEU A 107 -0.59 -15.85 28.29
C LEU A 107 -0.09 -14.44 27.95
N GLN A 108 -0.38 -13.90 26.77
CA GLN A 108 0.06 -12.58 26.29
C GLN A 108 -1.09 -11.68 25.75
N PRO A 109 -2.20 -11.48 26.50
CA PRO A 109 -3.44 -10.90 25.97
C PRO A 109 -3.31 -9.46 25.47
N HIS A 110 -2.43 -8.67 26.08
CA HIS A 110 -2.21 -7.26 25.74
C HIS A 110 -0.98 -7.00 24.85
N TYR A 111 -0.45 -8.04 24.20
CA TYR A 111 0.61 -7.87 23.20
C TYR A 111 0.00 -7.98 21.80
N GLU A 112 -0.31 -6.82 21.20
CA GLU A 112 -0.99 -6.69 19.89
C GLU A 112 -0.44 -7.64 18.81
N LYS A 113 0.90 -7.79 18.75
CA LYS A 113 1.58 -8.66 17.79
C LYS A 113 1.24 -10.16 17.91
N VAL A 114 0.78 -10.65 19.06
CA VAL A 114 0.26 -12.04 19.18
C VAL A 114 -0.98 -12.19 18.32
N TRP A 115 -1.89 -11.22 18.39
CA TRP A 115 -3.15 -11.22 17.66
C TRP A 115 -2.90 -11.02 16.16
N GLU A 116 -2.11 -10.01 15.78
CA GLU A 116 -1.74 -9.76 14.37
C GLU A 116 -1.06 -10.98 13.73
N PHE A 117 0.02 -11.48 14.34
CA PHE A 117 0.84 -12.52 13.73
C PHE A 117 0.09 -13.85 13.65
N GLN A 118 -0.67 -14.23 14.69
CA GLN A 118 -1.35 -15.53 14.69
C GLN A 118 -2.64 -15.52 13.86
N ALA A 119 -3.33 -14.38 13.76
CA ALA A 119 -4.37 -14.20 12.75
C ALA A 119 -3.79 -14.36 11.34
N HIS A 120 -2.66 -13.70 11.04
CA HIS A 120 -1.99 -13.86 9.75
C HIS A 120 -1.54 -15.30 9.49
N ASN A 121 -0.96 -15.96 10.50
CA ASN A 121 -0.49 -17.34 10.39
C ASN A 121 -1.64 -18.30 10.07
N LEU A 122 -2.83 -18.11 10.66
CA LEU A 122 -4.04 -18.87 10.33
C LEU A 122 -4.58 -18.51 8.94
N SER A 123 -4.82 -17.23 8.68
CA SER A 123 -5.51 -16.75 7.47
C SER A 123 -4.69 -16.77 6.19
N TYR A 124 -3.36 -16.85 6.26
CA TYR A 124 -2.49 -16.91 5.08
C TYR A 124 -1.77 -18.25 5.07
N ASN A 125 -0.77 -18.44 5.95
CA ASN A 125 0.12 -19.60 5.92
C ASN A 125 -0.60 -20.94 6.07
N VAL A 126 -1.42 -21.10 7.12
CA VAL A 126 -2.16 -22.36 7.36
C VAL A 126 -3.29 -22.52 6.34
N SER A 127 -3.89 -21.42 5.87
CA SER A 127 -4.93 -21.48 4.83
C SER A 127 -4.42 -22.07 3.51
N SER A 128 -3.17 -21.80 3.11
CA SER A 128 -2.61 -22.29 1.84
C SER A 128 -2.28 -23.79 1.84
N GLU A 129 -2.16 -24.42 3.02
CA GLU A 129 -1.84 -25.85 3.16
C GLU A 129 -3.03 -26.80 2.87
N PHE A 130 -4.21 -26.26 2.58
CA PHE A 130 -5.41 -27.03 2.24
C PHE A 130 -5.70 -26.96 0.74
N ASP A 131 -6.15 -28.04 0.11
CA ASP A 131 -6.54 -28.01 -1.31
C ASP A 131 -7.94 -27.40 -1.54
N ASP A 132 -8.89 -27.69 -0.65
CA ASP A 132 -10.28 -27.24 -0.77
C ASP A 132 -10.44 -25.78 -0.30
N TYR A 133 -10.87 -24.90 -1.19
CA TYR A 133 -11.16 -23.48 -0.89
C TYR A 133 -12.11 -23.30 0.31
N ARG A 134 -13.00 -24.26 0.59
CA ARG A 134 -13.88 -24.21 1.77
C ARG A 134 -13.11 -24.35 3.08
N GLN A 135 -12.04 -25.16 3.07
CA GLN A 135 -11.13 -25.35 4.20
C GLN A 135 -10.15 -24.16 4.31
N ARG A 136 -9.68 -23.62 3.17
CA ARG A 136 -8.94 -22.34 3.13
C ARG A 136 -9.75 -21.23 3.80
N TYR A 137 -11.00 -21.05 3.38
CA TYR A 137 -11.94 -20.06 3.94
C TYR A 137 -12.21 -20.29 5.43
N ALA A 138 -12.37 -21.54 5.89
CA ALA A 138 -12.53 -21.83 7.31
C ALA A 138 -11.33 -21.36 8.15
N MET A 139 -10.08 -21.54 7.66
CA MET A 139 -8.88 -21.01 8.33
C MET A 139 -8.79 -19.48 8.26
N VAL A 140 -9.23 -18.86 7.17
CA VAL A 140 -9.37 -17.40 7.06
C VAL A 140 -10.31 -16.86 8.14
N ARG A 141 -11.49 -17.47 8.28
CA ARG A 141 -12.47 -17.09 9.30
C ARG A 141 -11.94 -17.27 10.71
N GLU A 142 -11.32 -18.41 11.03
CA GLU A 142 -10.69 -18.66 12.34
C GLU A 142 -9.62 -17.61 12.68
N GLY A 143 -8.83 -17.16 11.70
CA GLY A 143 -7.86 -16.07 11.92
C GLY A 143 -8.51 -14.69 12.12
N ILE A 144 -9.60 -14.39 11.41
CA ILE A 144 -10.41 -13.17 11.62
C ILE A 144 -11.09 -13.19 13.01
N GLU A 145 -11.65 -14.33 13.42
CA GLU A 145 -12.23 -14.53 14.76
C GLU A 145 -11.15 -14.43 15.87
N PHE A 146 -9.94 -14.93 15.61
CA PHE A 146 -8.78 -14.77 16.50
C PHE A 146 -8.47 -13.28 16.69
N LEU A 147 -8.37 -12.51 15.60
CA LEU A 147 -8.08 -11.08 15.65
C LEU A 147 -9.21 -10.27 16.32
N THR A 148 -10.46 -10.65 16.07
CA THR A 148 -11.65 -10.04 16.67
C THR A 148 -11.64 -10.17 18.20
N ARG A 149 -11.27 -11.34 18.75
CA ARG A 149 -11.01 -11.50 20.20
C ARG A 149 -9.85 -10.64 20.70
N GLY A 150 -8.87 -10.38 19.84
CA GLY A 150 -7.79 -9.43 20.12
C GLY A 150 -8.29 -8.00 20.32
N VAL A 151 -9.30 -7.56 19.54
CA VAL A 151 -9.96 -6.26 19.71
C VAL A 151 -10.73 -6.18 21.03
N GLU A 152 -11.54 -7.21 21.35
CA GLU A 152 -12.29 -7.28 22.62
C GLU A 152 -11.35 -7.16 23.85
N GLN A 153 -10.21 -7.85 23.77
CA GLN A 153 -9.16 -7.85 24.79
C GLN A 153 -8.36 -6.53 24.84
N ASN A 154 -8.39 -5.70 23.80
CA ASN A 154 -7.57 -4.49 23.65
C ASN A 154 -8.38 -3.31 23.10
N ARG A 155 -9.36 -2.86 23.88
CA ARG A 155 -10.34 -1.82 23.50
C ARG A 155 -9.74 -0.43 23.20
N LYS A 156 -8.45 -0.23 23.54
CA LYS A 156 -7.67 0.99 23.24
C LYS A 156 -6.57 0.77 22.19
N ALA A 157 -6.69 -0.27 21.35
CA ALA A 157 -5.76 -0.56 20.26
C ALA A 157 -6.43 -0.39 18.87
N PRO A 158 -6.51 0.84 18.32
CA PRO A 158 -7.05 1.09 16.97
C PRO A 158 -6.39 0.26 15.88
N ARG A 159 -5.12 -0.12 16.06
CA ARG A 159 -4.35 -0.96 15.14
C ARG A 159 -4.96 -2.36 14.96
N LEU A 160 -5.45 -3.00 16.01
CA LEU A 160 -6.11 -4.31 15.90
C LEU A 160 -7.47 -4.22 15.20
N ILE A 161 -8.21 -3.13 15.45
CA ILE A 161 -9.45 -2.82 14.75
C ILE A 161 -9.18 -2.62 13.25
N TRP A 162 -8.13 -1.85 12.92
CA TRP A 162 -7.71 -1.63 11.55
C TRP A 162 -7.33 -2.93 10.84
N TYR A 163 -6.53 -3.80 11.48
CA TYR A 163 -6.23 -5.11 10.89
C TYR A 163 -7.47 -5.97 10.73
N THR A 164 -8.44 -5.91 11.65
CA THR A 164 -9.68 -6.68 11.52
C THR A 164 -10.41 -6.27 10.24
N GLY A 165 -10.60 -4.96 10.03
CA GLY A 165 -11.18 -4.44 8.79
C GLY A 165 -10.34 -4.69 7.54
N TRP A 166 -9.02 -4.67 7.66
CA TRP A 166 -8.10 -4.97 6.56
C TRP A 166 -8.14 -6.46 6.15
N PHE A 167 -8.22 -7.40 7.10
CA PHE A 167 -8.36 -8.84 6.81
C PHE A 167 -9.67 -9.15 6.07
N TYR A 168 -10.79 -8.56 6.51
CA TYR A 168 -12.09 -8.70 5.82
C TYR A 168 -12.01 -8.24 4.37
N GLY A 169 -11.37 -7.11 4.09
CA GLY A 169 -11.15 -6.64 2.72
C GLY A 169 -10.15 -7.53 1.96
N GLN A 170 -8.87 -7.44 2.34
CA GLN A 170 -7.75 -8.03 1.60
C GLN A 170 -7.88 -9.55 1.49
N LYS A 171 -8.01 -10.29 2.59
CA LYS A 171 -7.87 -11.76 2.52
C LYS A 171 -9.05 -12.42 1.80
N ILE A 172 -10.26 -11.91 1.99
CA ILE A 172 -11.47 -12.43 1.32
C ILE A 172 -11.56 -11.91 -0.12
N GLY A 173 -11.23 -10.63 -0.37
CA GLY A 173 -11.45 -9.96 -1.65
C GLY A 173 -10.29 -9.98 -2.64
N MET A 174 -9.05 -10.27 -2.22
CA MET A 174 -7.84 -10.29 -3.08
C MET A 174 -7.15 -11.66 -3.17
N SER A 175 -7.63 -12.72 -2.50
CA SER A 175 -7.12 -14.09 -2.72
C SER A 175 -7.47 -14.60 -4.13
N ASP A 176 -6.76 -15.60 -4.63
CA ASP A 176 -7.07 -16.24 -5.92
C ASP A 176 -8.50 -16.81 -5.96
N GLU A 177 -8.97 -17.34 -4.82
CA GLU A 177 -10.34 -17.82 -4.63
C GLU A 177 -11.32 -16.71 -4.21
N LYS A 178 -11.03 -15.43 -4.46
CA LYS A 178 -11.87 -14.28 -4.04
C LYS A 178 -13.34 -14.46 -4.38
N LYS A 179 -13.69 -14.94 -5.58
CA LYS A 179 -15.08 -15.17 -5.99
C LYS A 179 -15.77 -16.24 -5.12
N GLN A 180 -15.04 -17.28 -4.73
CA GLN A 180 -15.52 -18.34 -3.85
C GLN A 180 -15.60 -17.86 -2.39
N PHE A 181 -14.58 -17.15 -1.89
CA PHE A 181 -14.55 -16.64 -0.51
C PHE A 181 -15.62 -15.56 -0.28
N ARG A 182 -15.81 -14.63 -1.22
CA ARG A 182 -16.87 -13.61 -1.18
C ARG A 182 -18.25 -14.24 -1.10
N ARG A 183 -18.50 -15.29 -1.90
CA ARG A 183 -19.75 -16.07 -1.85
C ARG A 183 -19.92 -16.86 -0.55
N LEU A 184 -18.86 -17.50 -0.05
CA LEU A 184 -18.92 -18.22 1.23
C LEU A 184 -19.20 -17.25 2.39
N PHE A 185 -18.57 -16.07 2.38
CA PHE A 185 -18.81 -15.01 3.36
C PHE A 185 -20.25 -14.49 3.31
N SER A 186 -20.79 -14.16 2.12
CA SER A 186 -22.15 -13.64 2.02
C SER A 186 -23.23 -14.64 2.48
N ASP A 187 -22.90 -15.94 2.54
CA ASP A 187 -23.74 -17.02 3.08
C ASP A 187 -23.35 -17.46 4.53
N ASP A 188 -22.36 -16.85 5.19
CA ASP A 188 -21.84 -17.26 6.52
C ASP A 188 -22.66 -16.66 7.69
N GLU A 189 -23.90 -17.13 7.83
CA GLU A 189 -24.81 -16.67 8.90
C GLU A 189 -24.24 -16.74 10.33
N PRO A 190 -23.46 -17.77 10.74
CA PRO A 190 -22.76 -17.78 12.02
C PRO A 190 -21.80 -16.59 12.20
N GLN A 191 -21.04 -16.22 11.16
CA GLN A 191 -20.15 -15.07 11.21
C GLN A 191 -20.93 -13.74 11.25
N HIS A 192 -22.06 -13.66 10.54
CA HIS A 192 -22.94 -12.51 10.59
C HIS A 192 -23.57 -12.30 11.97
N GLU A 193 -24.02 -13.36 12.64
CA GLU A 193 -24.52 -13.28 14.02
C GLU A 193 -23.41 -12.82 14.98
N ALA A 194 -22.21 -13.40 14.87
CA ALA A 194 -21.05 -13.00 15.66
C ALA A 194 -20.69 -11.51 15.47
N LEU A 195 -20.86 -10.97 14.27
CA LEU A 195 -20.67 -9.53 13.99
C LEU A 195 -21.80 -8.67 14.58
N ARG A 196 -23.06 -9.12 14.52
CA ARG A 196 -24.22 -8.45 15.14
C ARG A 196 -24.09 -8.36 16.66
N GLU A 197 -23.68 -9.44 17.33
CA GLU A 197 -23.39 -9.45 18.78
C GLU A 197 -22.35 -8.40 19.19
N ARG A 198 -21.44 -8.06 18.28
CA ARG A 198 -20.35 -7.08 18.45
C ARG A 198 -20.74 -5.65 18.05
N SER A 199 -22.02 -5.41 17.74
CA SER A 199 -22.55 -4.13 17.25
C SER A 199 -21.93 -3.65 15.94
N ILE A 200 -21.35 -4.55 15.13
CA ILE A 200 -20.97 -4.23 13.75
C ILE A 200 -22.24 -4.21 12.90
N ALA A 201 -22.40 -3.18 12.07
CA ALA A 201 -23.66 -2.86 11.39
C ALA A 201 -23.93 -3.74 10.15
N VAL A 202 -23.91 -5.06 10.29
CA VAL A 202 -24.06 -6.06 9.20
C VAL A 202 -25.32 -5.87 8.37
N ASP A 203 -26.43 -5.51 9.02
CA ASP A 203 -27.73 -5.30 8.36
C ASP A 203 -27.93 -3.91 7.78
N SER A 204 -26.93 -3.02 7.89
CA SER A 204 -26.96 -1.70 7.28
C SER A 204 -26.93 -1.82 5.75
N PRO A 205 -27.64 -0.94 5.01
CA PRO A 205 -27.40 -0.74 3.58
C PRO A 205 -25.91 -0.48 3.26
N GLU A 206 -25.19 0.17 4.17
CA GLU A 206 -23.73 0.45 4.07
C GLU A 206 -22.83 -0.78 4.25
N SER A 207 -23.41 -1.97 4.40
CA SER A 207 -22.70 -3.25 4.59
C SER A 207 -23.10 -4.31 3.57
N ARG A 208 -24.06 -4.02 2.68
CA ARG A 208 -24.69 -5.00 1.80
C ARG A 208 -24.31 -4.80 0.34
N GLY A 209 -23.97 -5.90 -0.33
CA GLY A 209 -23.64 -5.93 -1.75
C GLY A 209 -24.88 -5.94 -2.66
N PRO A 210 -24.68 -6.08 -3.99
CA PRO A 210 -25.74 -5.99 -5.00
C PRO A 210 -26.84 -7.06 -4.94
N ASP A 211 -26.63 -8.14 -4.17
CA ASP A 211 -27.60 -9.21 -3.89
C ASP A 211 -28.37 -8.99 -2.57
N GLY A 212 -28.07 -7.91 -1.84
CA GLY A 212 -28.67 -7.57 -0.55
C GLY A 212 -28.08 -8.31 0.65
N LYS A 213 -27.03 -9.12 0.48
CA LYS A 213 -26.32 -9.81 1.56
C LYS A 213 -25.07 -9.03 2.00
N PRO A 214 -24.49 -9.34 3.17
CA PRO A 214 -23.26 -8.67 3.62
C PRO A 214 -22.09 -8.89 2.67
N ASP A 215 -21.36 -7.82 2.36
CA ASP A 215 -20.17 -7.83 1.52
C ASP A 215 -18.89 -7.67 2.36
N ASN A 216 -17.85 -8.43 2.05
CA ASN A 216 -16.62 -8.47 2.87
C ASN A 216 -15.86 -7.12 2.88
N TRP A 217 -15.86 -6.37 1.77
CA TRP A 217 -15.22 -5.06 1.71
C TRP A 217 -15.96 -4.05 2.57
N LEU A 218 -17.31 -4.07 2.48
CA LEU A 218 -18.16 -3.16 3.23
C LEU A 218 -18.15 -3.48 4.73
N ILE A 219 -18.13 -4.76 5.11
CA ILE A 219 -17.93 -5.20 6.51
C ILE A 219 -16.52 -4.83 7.01
N GLY A 220 -15.50 -5.00 6.18
CA GLY A 220 -14.15 -4.52 6.49
C GLY A 220 -14.10 -3.01 6.72
N ARG A 221 -14.87 -2.24 5.92
CA ARG A 221 -15.05 -0.79 6.10
C ARG A 221 -15.80 -0.46 7.40
N GLN A 222 -16.81 -1.20 7.82
CA GLN A 222 -17.47 -0.97 9.12
C GLN A 222 -16.50 -1.10 10.30
N TRP A 223 -15.60 -2.11 10.27
CA TRP A 223 -14.52 -2.22 11.26
C TRP A 223 -13.58 -1.01 11.23
N LEU A 224 -13.21 -0.51 10.05
CA LEU A 224 -12.36 0.67 9.92
C LEU A 224 -13.04 1.93 10.47
N LEU A 225 -14.33 2.14 10.18
CA LEU A 225 -15.12 3.25 10.75
C LEU A 225 -15.19 3.18 12.28
N TYR A 226 -15.40 1.99 12.87
CA TYR A 226 -15.33 1.80 14.32
C TYR A 226 -13.95 2.17 14.90
N GLY A 227 -12.87 1.91 14.15
CA GLY A 227 -11.53 2.37 14.49
C GLY A 227 -11.38 3.90 14.43
N TYR A 228 -12.06 4.56 13.49
CA TYR A 228 -12.04 6.01 13.35
C TYR A 228 -12.77 6.68 14.51
N ASP A 229 -13.97 6.19 14.86
CA ASP A 229 -14.74 6.64 16.03
C ASP A 229 -13.94 6.49 17.33
N LEU A 230 -13.21 5.37 17.49
CA LEU A 230 -12.34 5.16 18.65
C LEU A 230 -11.21 6.20 18.73
N VAL A 231 -10.59 6.55 17.60
CA VAL A 231 -9.54 7.59 17.56
C VAL A 231 -10.12 8.98 17.80
N ASP A 232 -11.28 9.29 17.22
CA ASP A 232 -11.98 10.56 17.39
C ASP A 232 -12.52 10.75 18.82
N SER A 233 -12.71 9.66 19.58
CA SER A 233 -12.94 9.70 21.04
C SER A 233 -11.71 10.09 21.88
N GLY A 234 -10.53 10.20 21.25
CA GLY A 234 -9.26 10.61 21.86
C GLY A 234 -8.21 9.50 22.03
N VAL A 235 -8.46 8.29 21.53
CA VAL A 235 -7.46 7.20 21.56
C VAL A 235 -6.39 7.46 20.50
N ARG A 236 -5.11 7.43 20.89
CA ARG A 236 -4.01 7.71 19.95
C ARG A 236 -3.71 6.51 19.06
N ILE A 237 -3.57 6.76 17.76
CA ILE A 237 -2.94 5.82 16.82
C ILE A 237 -1.50 5.55 17.28
N ARG A 238 -1.06 4.30 17.22
CA ARG A 238 0.30 3.85 17.55
C ARG A 238 0.78 2.86 16.49
N ASN A 239 2.07 2.89 16.18
CA ASN A 239 2.73 1.97 15.24
C ASN A 239 2.05 1.91 13.85
N GLN A 240 1.43 3.01 13.41
CA GLN A 240 0.77 3.15 12.10
C GLN A 240 0.68 4.63 11.76
N THR A 241 0.77 5.00 10.48
CA THR A 241 0.62 6.39 10.06
C THR A 241 -0.88 6.77 10.02
N PRO A 242 -1.25 7.99 10.46
CA PRO A 242 -2.64 8.47 10.37
C PRO A 242 -3.19 8.46 8.93
N LEU A 243 -2.32 8.75 7.96
CA LEU A 243 -2.65 8.75 6.52
C LEU A 243 -3.08 7.36 6.03
N ASN A 244 -2.30 6.31 6.32
CA ASN A 244 -2.66 4.93 5.99
C ASN A 244 -3.96 4.54 6.71
N PHE A 245 -4.01 4.74 8.03
CA PHE A 245 -5.16 4.40 8.88
C PHE A 245 -6.50 4.89 8.32
N TYR A 246 -6.59 6.18 7.95
CA TYR A 246 -7.82 6.79 7.43
C TYR A 246 -8.11 6.54 5.95
N SER A 247 -7.09 6.24 5.12
CA SER A 247 -7.31 6.00 3.68
C SER A 247 -7.88 4.61 3.36
N THR A 248 -7.75 3.63 4.26
CA THR A 248 -8.15 2.23 3.99
C THR A 248 -9.66 2.05 3.84
N GLY A 249 -10.47 2.73 4.66
CA GLY A 249 -11.94 2.61 4.62
C GLY A 249 -12.53 3.05 3.28
N PRO A 250 -12.19 4.25 2.78
CA PRO A 250 -12.51 4.68 1.42
C PRO A 250 -11.99 3.74 0.33
N LYS A 251 -10.75 3.24 0.46
CA LYS A 251 -10.20 2.25 -0.49
C LYS A 251 -10.99 0.93 -0.50
N TRP A 252 -11.57 0.50 0.62
CA TRP A 252 -12.48 -0.65 0.63
C TRP A 252 -13.83 -0.35 -0.05
N ARG A 253 -14.30 0.90 -0.06
CA ARG A 253 -15.48 1.28 -0.87
C ARG A 253 -15.18 1.23 -2.37
N ILE A 254 -13.97 1.65 -2.76
CA ILE A 254 -13.46 1.51 -4.14
C ILE A 254 -13.32 0.03 -4.53
N LYS A 255 -12.65 -0.79 -3.71
CA LYS A 255 -12.47 -2.22 -3.98
C LYS A 255 -13.79 -3.03 -3.97
N HIS A 256 -14.83 -2.55 -3.28
CA HIS A 256 -16.19 -3.07 -3.45
C HIS A 256 -16.73 -2.82 -4.87
N ALA A 257 -16.62 -1.59 -5.39
CA ALA A 257 -17.11 -1.25 -6.73
C ALA A 257 -16.39 -2.06 -7.81
N GLU A 258 -15.05 -2.09 -7.80
CA GLU A 258 -14.24 -2.93 -8.71
C GLU A 258 -14.65 -4.42 -8.65
N ALA A 259 -14.87 -4.94 -7.44
CA ALA A 259 -15.18 -6.36 -7.26
C ALA A 259 -16.53 -6.72 -7.91
N ILE A 260 -17.58 -5.92 -7.69
CA ILE A 260 -18.91 -6.23 -8.22
C ILE A 260 -18.97 -6.11 -9.75
N GLU A 261 -18.21 -5.19 -10.35
CA GLU A 261 -18.07 -5.09 -11.81
C GLU A 261 -17.35 -6.31 -12.39
N SER A 262 -16.24 -6.74 -11.76
CA SER A 262 -15.52 -7.97 -12.14
C SER A 262 -16.34 -9.26 -11.96
N GLU A 263 -17.46 -9.17 -11.24
CA GLU A 263 -18.46 -10.22 -11.00
C GLU A 263 -19.70 -10.10 -11.91
N GLY A 264 -19.76 -9.08 -12.78
CA GLY A 264 -20.80 -8.89 -13.79
C GLY A 264 -21.96 -7.97 -13.37
N VAL A 265 -21.83 -7.22 -12.28
CA VAL A 265 -22.77 -6.15 -11.92
C VAL A 265 -22.36 -4.89 -12.68
N LEU A 266 -23.02 -4.63 -13.80
CA LEU A 266 -22.65 -3.62 -14.80
C LEU A 266 -23.90 -2.79 -15.16
N ASP A 267 -24.60 -2.33 -14.12
CA ASP A 267 -25.85 -1.56 -14.19
C ASP A 267 -25.82 -0.38 -13.19
N ASP A 268 -26.96 0.28 -12.96
CA ASP A 268 -27.10 1.40 -12.02
C ASP A 268 -26.51 1.12 -10.61
N ARG A 269 -26.39 -0.14 -10.19
CA ARG A 269 -25.77 -0.52 -8.90
C ARG A 269 -24.26 -0.34 -8.91
N ALA A 270 -23.59 -0.56 -10.04
CA ALA A 270 -22.16 -0.31 -10.21
C ALA A 270 -21.88 1.20 -10.14
N LYS A 271 -22.63 1.99 -10.93
CA LYS A 271 -22.61 3.45 -10.90
C LYS A 271 -22.86 4.01 -9.49
N SER A 272 -23.85 3.46 -8.77
CA SER A 272 -24.13 3.83 -7.38
C SER A 272 -22.98 3.47 -6.42
N ALA A 273 -22.31 2.34 -6.64
CA ALA A 273 -21.16 1.94 -5.83
C ALA A 273 -19.96 2.88 -6.04
N TRP A 274 -19.69 3.30 -7.28
CA TRP A 274 -18.65 4.28 -7.61
C TRP A 274 -18.95 5.69 -7.10
N GLN A 275 -20.20 6.15 -7.16
CA GLN A 275 -20.63 7.40 -6.53
C GLN A 275 -20.32 7.40 -5.03
N LEU A 276 -20.71 6.34 -4.32
CA LEU A 276 -20.46 6.19 -2.88
C LEU A 276 -18.96 6.04 -2.56
N ALA A 277 -18.16 5.50 -3.50
CA ALA A 277 -16.70 5.46 -3.40
C ALA A 277 -16.06 6.85 -3.59
N SER A 278 -16.59 7.67 -4.51
CA SER A 278 -16.17 9.06 -4.71
C SER A 278 -16.49 9.91 -3.48
N ASP A 279 -17.70 9.81 -2.93
CA ASP A 279 -18.14 10.51 -1.71
C ASP A 279 -17.22 10.17 -0.52
N ASP A 280 -16.89 8.89 -0.35
CA ASP A 280 -15.96 8.43 0.70
C ASP A 280 -14.54 8.98 0.51
N TRP A 281 -14.02 8.97 -0.72
CA TRP A 281 -12.69 9.49 -1.01
C TRP A 281 -12.61 11.00 -0.76
N GLN A 282 -13.59 11.76 -1.25
CA GLN A 282 -13.72 13.20 -1.01
C GLN A 282 -13.89 13.52 0.49
N THR A 283 -14.69 12.73 1.22
CA THR A 283 -14.85 12.88 2.68
C THR A 283 -13.54 12.66 3.43
N PHE A 284 -12.74 11.66 3.03
CA PHE A 284 -11.38 11.49 3.55
C PHE A 284 -10.48 12.69 3.21
N GLY A 285 -10.61 13.28 2.03
CA GLY A 285 -9.90 14.51 1.66
C GLY A 285 -10.20 15.70 2.58
N GLN A 286 -11.43 15.80 3.08
CA GLN A 286 -11.83 16.86 4.01
C GLN A 286 -11.41 16.60 5.47
N ARG A 287 -10.97 15.37 5.79
CA ARG A 287 -10.55 14.96 7.14
C ARG A 287 -9.25 15.63 7.55
N SER A 288 -9.17 16.06 8.81
CA SER A 288 -7.97 16.63 9.40
C SER A 288 -6.97 15.52 9.75
N VAL A 289 -5.89 15.42 8.98
CA VAL A 289 -4.84 14.40 9.17
C VAL A 289 -3.65 15.02 9.92
N PRO A 290 -3.24 14.48 11.09
CA PRO A 290 -2.04 14.92 11.77
C PRO A 290 -0.77 14.48 11.03
N THR A 291 0.22 15.38 10.97
CA THR A 291 1.48 15.18 10.25
C THR A 291 2.68 15.23 11.21
N THR A 292 3.90 15.17 10.66
CA THR A 292 5.15 15.42 11.41
C THR A 292 5.40 16.91 11.68
N SER A 293 4.75 17.82 10.95
CA SER A 293 4.78 19.26 11.21
C SER A 293 3.81 19.63 12.34
N PRO A 294 3.96 20.81 13.00
CA PRO A 294 3.09 21.24 14.11
C PRO A 294 1.64 21.57 13.73
N PHE A 295 1.19 21.14 12.54
CA PHE A 295 -0.15 21.35 12.02
C PHE A 295 -0.72 20.08 11.38
N THR A 296 -2.05 20.06 11.28
CA THR A 296 -2.81 19.08 10.51
C THR A 296 -3.00 19.57 9.07
N ILE A 297 -3.18 18.64 8.14
CA ILE A 297 -3.52 18.92 6.73
C ILE A 297 -4.92 18.38 6.40
N LYS A 298 -5.47 18.84 5.27
CA LYS A 298 -6.61 18.22 4.59
C LYS A 298 -6.21 18.02 3.14
N LEU A 299 -6.33 16.80 2.61
CA LEU A 299 -5.88 16.53 1.24
C LEU A 299 -6.73 17.31 0.21
N GLY A 300 -8.02 17.48 0.49
CA GLY A 300 -8.96 18.17 -0.40
C GLY A 300 -8.76 19.69 -0.51
N SER A 301 -8.05 20.34 0.42
CA SER A 301 -7.91 21.81 0.43
C SER A 301 -6.64 22.33 -0.26
N LEU A 302 -5.91 21.49 -1.00
CA LEU A 302 -4.65 21.88 -1.63
C LEU A 302 -4.83 23.03 -2.62
N ASP A 303 -5.89 22.97 -3.42
CA ASP A 303 -6.11 23.90 -4.53
C ASP A 303 -6.67 25.24 -4.00
N GLU A 304 -7.55 25.20 -2.98
CA GLU A 304 -7.93 26.37 -2.15
C GLU A 304 -6.70 27.05 -1.53
N MET A 305 -5.74 26.27 -0.98
CA MET A 305 -4.50 26.84 -0.43
C MET A 305 -3.59 27.44 -1.51
N ARG A 306 -3.57 26.88 -2.73
CA ARG A 306 -2.82 27.43 -3.88
C ARG A 306 -3.41 28.77 -4.33
N GLU A 307 -4.73 28.86 -4.51
CA GLU A 307 -5.45 30.11 -4.81
C GLU A 307 -5.27 31.18 -3.71
N GLN A 308 -5.33 30.77 -2.44
CA GLN A 308 -5.08 31.65 -1.30
C GLN A 308 -3.63 32.19 -1.31
N ARG A 309 -2.64 31.33 -1.60
CA ARG A 309 -1.23 31.73 -1.72
C ARG A 309 -1.05 32.74 -2.85
N GLU A 310 -1.68 32.54 -4.00
CA GLU A 310 -1.62 33.47 -5.13
C GLU A 310 -2.23 34.83 -4.77
N THR A 311 -3.43 34.83 -4.18
CA THR A 311 -4.11 36.05 -3.69
C THR A 311 -3.26 36.84 -2.68
N LEU A 312 -2.59 36.16 -1.75
CA LEU A 312 -1.72 36.81 -0.76
C LEU A 312 -0.39 37.27 -1.37
N LEU A 313 0.11 36.58 -2.40
CA LEU A 313 1.31 36.98 -3.13
C LEU A 313 1.05 38.24 -3.96
N GLU A 314 -0.11 38.37 -4.61
CA GLU A 314 -0.54 39.59 -5.27
C GLU A 314 -0.58 40.79 -4.31
N GLN A 315 -1.20 40.62 -3.12
CA GLN A 315 -1.21 41.65 -2.07
C GLN A 315 0.21 41.99 -1.58
N PHE A 316 1.11 41.01 -1.52
CA PHE A 316 2.51 41.25 -1.17
C PHE A 316 3.23 42.07 -2.25
N MET A 317 3.01 41.75 -3.53
CA MET A 317 3.59 42.49 -4.66
C MET A 317 3.02 43.91 -4.79
N GLU A 318 1.75 44.14 -4.47
CA GLU A 318 1.18 45.50 -4.43
C GLU A 318 1.88 46.38 -3.38
N LEU A 319 2.23 45.81 -2.22
CA LEU A 319 2.86 46.56 -1.12
C LEU A 319 4.40 46.64 -1.20
N ALA A 320 5.06 45.64 -1.77
CA ALA A 320 6.52 45.51 -1.72
C ALA A 320 7.18 45.13 -3.06
N GLY A 321 6.43 45.18 -4.19
CA GLY A 321 6.90 44.76 -5.51
C GLY A 321 8.12 45.51 -6.03
N GLU A 322 8.25 46.82 -5.77
CA GLU A 322 9.45 47.59 -6.12
C GLU A 322 10.68 47.04 -5.37
N THR A 323 10.56 46.79 -4.07
CA THR A 323 11.62 46.19 -3.25
C THR A 323 11.91 44.73 -3.64
N TYR A 324 10.92 43.99 -4.12
CA TYR A 324 11.11 42.65 -4.67
C TYR A 324 11.98 42.69 -5.93
N GLN A 325 11.66 43.57 -6.89
CA GLN A 325 12.43 43.79 -8.12
C GLN A 325 13.84 44.36 -7.86
N GLU A 326 14.04 45.10 -6.77
CA GLU A 326 15.38 45.51 -6.31
C GLU A 326 16.20 44.33 -5.77
N GLU A 327 15.63 43.46 -4.93
CA GLU A 327 16.32 42.25 -4.47
C GLU A 327 16.60 41.28 -5.64
N GLU A 328 15.66 41.10 -6.57
CA GLU A 328 15.81 40.26 -7.76
C GLU A 328 16.99 40.73 -8.64
N ARG A 329 17.06 42.02 -8.95
CA ARG A 329 18.22 42.60 -9.66
C ARG A 329 19.51 42.42 -8.88
N SER A 330 19.49 42.63 -7.56
CA SER A 330 20.67 42.39 -6.71
C SER A 330 21.13 40.93 -6.71
N LEU A 331 20.22 39.96 -6.87
CA LEU A 331 20.57 38.54 -6.99
C LEU A 331 21.16 38.22 -8.38
N LEU A 332 20.59 38.77 -9.46
CA LEU A 332 21.12 38.63 -10.83
C LEU A 332 22.50 39.29 -11.01
N GLU A 333 22.73 40.42 -10.35
CA GLU A 333 24.03 41.09 -10.31
C GLU A 333 25.08 40.27 -9.54
N SER A 334 24.65 39.44 -8.58
CA SER A 334 25.54 38.59 -7.77
C SER A 334 26.00 37.29 -8.45
N LEU A 335 25.47 36.97 -9.64
CA LEU A 335 25.88 35.80 -10.43
C LEU A 335 27.34 35.91 -10.89
N SER A 336 28.06 34.78 -10.88
CA SER A 336 29.35 34.65 -11.56
C SER A 336 29.20 34.74 -13.09
N GLU A 337 30.29 34.91 -13.83
CA GLU A 337 30.26 34.91 -15.30
C GLU A 337 29.76 33.57 -15.88
N GLU A 338 30.14 32.46 -15.26
CA GLU A 338 29.69 31.10 -15.63
C GLU A 338 28.19 30.90 -15.33
N GLU A 339 27.74 31.36 -14.17
CA GLU A 339 26.33 31.30 -13.75
C GLU A 339 25.44 32.17 -14.64
N ARG A 340 25.89 33.38 -14.98
CA ARG A 340 25.18 34.29 -15.90
C ARG A 340 25.09 33.69 -17.30
N LEU A 341 26.19 33.14 -17.83
CA LEU A 341 26.20 32.47 -19.14
C LEU A 341 25.22 31.28 -19.17
N ALA A 342 25.19 30.44 -18.13
CA ALA A 342 24.25 29.32 -18.05
C ALA A 342 22.79 29.76 -17.95
N TRP A 343 22.52 30.86 -17.24
CA TRP A 343 21.17 31.43 -17.12
C TRP A 343 20.66 32.03 -18.44
N GLU A 344 21.50 32.82 -19.12
CA GLU A 344 21.19 33.50 -20.38
C GLU A 344 21.13 32.56 -21.60
N THR A 345 21.83 31.42 -21.57
CA THR A 345 21.76 30.41 -22.65
C THR A 345 20.34 29.82 -22.72
N PRO A 346 19.69 29.75 -23.91
CA PRO A 346 18.38 29.14 -24.07
C PRO A 346 18.35 27.67 -23.61
N THR A 347 17.24 27.20 -23.03
CA THR A 347 17.14 25.86 -22.44
C THR A 347 17.50 24.72 -23.41
N GLU A 348 17.19 24.88 -24.69
CA GLU A 348 17.49 23.91 -25.76
C GLU A 348 18.99 23.88 -26.16
N GLU A 349 19.75 24.93 -25.83
CA GLU A 349 21.16 25.12 -26.22
C GLU A 349 22.15 24.92 -25.05
N ARG A 350 21.65 24.69 -23.82
CA ARG A 350 22.49 24.50 -22.62
C ARG A 350 23.25 23.17 -22.66
N SER A 351 24.54 23.23 -22.32
CA SER A 351 25.31 22.03 -21.97
C SER A 351 24.78 21.39 -20.69
N GLY A 352 25.09 20.11 -20.45
CA GLY A 352 24.66 19.42 -19.21
C GLY A 352 25.13 20.11 -17.92
N GLU A 353 26.31 20.72 -17.94
CA GLU A 353 26.83 21.52 -16.82
C GLU A 353 26.05 22.82 -16.65
N GLN A 354 25.77 23.53 -17.75
CA GLN A 354 24.94 24.76 -17.73
C GLN A 354 23.51 24.45 -17.28
N GLN A 355 22.94 23.31 -17.66
CA GLN A 355 21.59 22.87 -17.26
C GLN A 355 21.53 22.64 -15.74
N ASN A 356 22.50 21.93 -15.17
CA ASN A 356 22.62 21.71 -13.73
C ASN A 356 22.80 23.03 -12.97
N LEU A 357 23.65 23.93 -13.49
CA LEU A 357 23.90 25.24 -12.90
C LEU A 357 22.63 26.10 -12.92
N ALA A 358 21.97 26.22 -14.08
CA ALA A 358 20.73 26.98 -14.24
C ALA A 358 19.60 26.43 -13.34
N TYR A 359 19.47 25.11 -13.19
CA TYR A 359 18.50 24.51 -12.28
C TYR A 359 18.74 24.90 -10.81
N ALA A 360 20.01 24.91 -10.36
CA ALA A 360 20.37 25.40 -9.02
C ALA A 360 20.11 26.90 -8.85
N LEU A 361 20.22 27.70 -9.92
CA LEU A 361 19.93 29.14 -9.88
C LEU A 361 18.46 29.46 -9.66
N ILE A 362 17.51 28.66 -10.16
CA ILE A 362 16.05 28.93 -10.03
C ILE A 362 15.66 29.25 -8.58
N ARG A 363 16.05 28.39 -7.63
CA ARG A 363 15.75 28.57 -6.19
C ARG A 363 16.60 29.65 -5.50
N ARG A 364 17.75 30.02 -6.08
CA ARG A 364 18.67 31.02 -5.50
C ARG A 364 18.34 32.44 -5.96
N LEU A 365 17.76 32.58 -7.15
CA LEU A 365 17.33 33.85 -7.74
C LEU A 365 15.95 34.29 -7.24
N GLU A 366 15.11 33.38 -6.73
CA GLU A 366 13.84 33.71 -6.07
C GLU A 366 14.09 34.58 -4.80
N PRO A 367 13.67 35.86 -4.77
CA PRO A 367 13.87 36.73 -3.61
C PRO A 367 13.08 36.25 -2.39
N SER A 368 13.78 36.02 -1.27
CA SER A 368 13.15 35.69 0.00
C SER A 368 12.17 36.79 0.43
N LEU A 369 10.87 36.46 0.48
CA LEU A 369 9.80 37.38 0.86
C LEU A 369 10.06 38.03 2.23
N GLY A 370 10.59 37.27 3.20
CA GLY A 370 10.98 37.78 4.51
C GLY A 370 12.14 38.79 4.50
N ARG A 371 13.03 38.77 3.49
CA ARG A 371 14.06 39.80 3.28
C ARG A 371 13.46 41.04 2.63
N VAL A 372 12.69 40.87 1.56
CA VAL A 372 11.97 41.93 0.85
C VAL A 372 11.09 42.71 1.83
N ALA A 373 10.30 42.00 2.64
CA ALA A 373 9.42 42.57 3.66
C ALA A 373 10.15 43.44 4.70
N ARG A 374 11.39 43.10 5.08
CA ARG A 374 12.19 43.91 6.03
C ARG A 374 12.76 45.17 5.39
N LYS A 375 13.07 45.13 4.09
CA LYS A 375 13.57 46.26 3.29
C LYS A 375 12.45 47.20 2.82
N ALA A 376 11.21 46.71 2.75
CA ALA A 376 10.04 47.46 2.29
C ALA A 376 9.86 48.82 3.02
N PRO A 377 9.19 49.80 2.36
CA PRO A 377 8.98 51.14 2.92
C PRO A 377 8.31 51.10 4.30
N GLU A 378 8.74 51.98 5.20
CA GLU A 378 8.36 51.93 6.63
C GLU A 378 6.84 51.92 6.86
N ALA A 379 6.08 52.64 6.02
CA ALA A 379 4.61 52.71 6.09
C ALA A 379 3.91 51.36 5.84
N VAL A 380 4.49 50.46 5.04
CA VAL A 380 3.89 49.16 4.65
C VAL A 380 4.62 47.96 5.24
N ARG A 381 5.85 48.16 5.75
CA ARG A 381 6.78 47.14 6.25
C ARG A 381 6.13 46.13 7.20
N LEU A 382 5.30 46.58 8.14
CA LEU A 382 4.64 45.67 9.09
C LEU A 382 3.66 44.71 8.38
N ARG A 383 2.86 45.20 7.43
CA ARG A 383 1.93 44.35 6.66
C ARG A 383 2.67 43.44 5.69
N ALA A 384 3.74 43.92 5.06
CA ALA A 384 4.61 43.09 4.24
C ALA A 384 5.26 41.94 5.06
N ILE A 385 5.69 42.19 6.30
CA ILE A 385 6.22 41.14 7.20
C ILE A 385 5.14 40.12 7.58
N GLN A 386 3.90 40.56 7.83
CA GLN A 386 2.77 39.66 8.10
C GLN A 386 2.48 38.77 6.88
N LEU A 387 2.30 39.37 5.70
CA LEU A 387 2.06 38.66 4.44
C LEU A 387 3.19 37.66 4.11
N ALA A 388 4.45 38.03 4.30
CA ALA A 388 5.58 37.12 4.09
C ALA A 388 5.56 35.93 5.05
N ALA A 389 5.08 36.10 6.29
CA ALA A 389 4.92 35.00 7.24
C ALA A 389 3.70 34.11 6.92
N GLU A 390 2.57 34.72 6.52
CA GLU A 390 1.37 34.01 6.03
C GLU A 390 1.69 33.15 4.79
N LEU A 391 2.48 33.70 3.85
CA LEU A 391 2.91 33.00 2.63
C LEU A 391 3.87 31.84 2.90
N GLU A 392 4.78 31.95 3.88
CA GLU A 392 5.70 30.86 4.23
C GLU A 392 4.98 29.71 4.97
N ASP A 393 4.04 30.00 5.88
CA ASP A 393 3.18 28.97 6.51
C ASP A 393 2.31 28.25 5.47
N LEU A 394 1.71 28.98 4.51
CA LEU A 394 1.02 28.36 3.38
C LEU A 394 1.95 27.53 2.49
N LYS A 395 3.19 27.98 2.23
CA LYS A 395 4.18 27.22 1.45
C LYS A 395 4.51 25.89 2.12
N GLU A 396 4.71 25.85 3.43
CA GLU A 396 4.95 24.60 4.16
C GLU A 396 3.70 23.69 4.12
N ARG A 397 2.50 24.24 4.32
CA ARG A 397 1.23 23.48 4.28
C ARG A 397 0.96 22.87 2.91
N ILE A 398 1.14 23.64 1.84
CA ILE A 398 0.98 23.19 0.45
C ILE A 398 1.95 22.03 0.20
N ALA A 399 3.26 22.23 0.44
CA ALA A 399 4.27 21.19 0.21
C ALA A 399 4.02 19.91 1.04
N LYS A 400 3.58 20.05 2.30
CA LYS A 400 3.21 18.90 3.14
C LYS A 400 1.98 18.17 2.60
N THR A 401 0.99 18.90 2.11
CA THR A 401 -0.28 18.36 1.61
C THR A 401 -0.10 17.67 0.25
N ASP A 402 0.70 18.26 -0.65
CA ASP A 402 1.11 17.66 -1.94
C ASP A 402 1.80 16.32 -1.70
N SER A 403 2.84 16.30 -0.85
CA SER A 403 3.58 15.07 -0.53
C SER A 403 2.71 13.98 0.13
N TYR A 404 1.66 14.36 0.87
CA TYR A 404 0.71 13.39 1.43
C TYR A 404 -0.35 12.96 0.41
N ARG A 405 -0.71 13.81 -0.58
CA ARG A 405 -1.52 13.39 -1.75
C ARG A 405 -0.78 12.34 -2.57
N GLU A 406 0.51 12.55 -2.85
CA GLU A 406 1.38 11.60 -3.55
C GLU A 406 1.42 10.23 -2.85
N GLN A 407 1.68 10.20 -1.54
CA GLN A 407 1.80 8.96 -0.75
C GLN A 407 0.58 8.03 -0.79
N VAL A 408 -0.64 8.55 -1.02
CA VAL A 408 -1.86 7.72 -1.15
C VAL A 408 -2.33 7.55 -2.59
N ASN A 409 -1.65 8.20 -3.55
CA ASN A 409 -2.06 8.41 -4.93
C ASN A 409 -3.43 9.12 -5.05
N TRP A 410 -3.58 10.26 -4.36
CA TRP A 410 -4.85 10.97 -4.18
C TRP A 410 -5.58 11.26 -5.50
N GLU A 411 -4.85 11.84 -6.45
CA GLU A 411 -5.43 12.35 -7.70
C GLU A 411 -5.92 11.21 -8.59
N TYR A 412 -5.18 10.10 -8.61
CA TYR A 412 -5.57 8.88 -9.29
C TYR A 412 -6.90 8.32 -8.75
N TRP A 413 -7.03 8.10 -7.44
CA TRP A 413 -8.27 7.55 -6.87
C TRP A 413 -9.46 8.52 -7.02
N LEU A 414 -9.22 9.83 -6.97
CA LEU A 414 -10.24 10.84 -7.24
C LEU A 414 -10.69 10.81 -8.71
N THR A 415 -9.75 10.66 -9.64
CA THR A 415 -10.03 10.51 -11.07
C THR A 415 -10.78 9.22 -11.38
N LEU A 416 -10.32 8.08 -10.85
CA LEU A 416 -10.92 6.76 -11.06
C LEU A 416 -12.39 6.75 -10.61
N THR A 417 -12.64 7.15 -9.37
CA THR A 417 -14.01 7.21 -8.83
C THR A 417 -14.91 8.20 -9.56
N SER A 418 -14.33 9.20 -10.23
CA SER A 418 -15.07 10.16 -11.06
C SER A 418 -15.38 9.62 -12.46
N ALA A 419 -14.49 8.82 -13.04
CA ALA A 419 -14.61 8.26 -14.39
C ALA A 419 -15.50 7.00 -14.42
N GLU A 420 -15.34 6.07 -13.49
CA GLU A 420 -16.08 4.79 -13.48
C GLU A 420 -17.58 4.94 -13.16
N GLN A 421 -17.99 6.07 -12.56
CA GLN A 421 -19.41 6.41 -12.37
C GLN A 421 -20.07 7.05 -13.62
N GLU A 422 -19.34 7.29 -14.70
CA GLU A 422 -19.91 7.84 -15.94
C GLU A 422 -20.62 6.76 -16.76
N ASP A 423 -21.73 7.11 -17.40
CA ASP A 423 -22.53 6.16 -18.19
C ASP A 423 -21.72 5.52 -19.34
N ARG A 424 -20.79 6.28 -19.95
CA ARG A 424 -19.89 5.76 -20.99
C ARG A 424 -18.90 4.71 -20.46
N THR A 425 -18.45 4.84 -19.21
CA THR A 425 -17.45 3.93 -18.62
C THR A 425 -18.11 2.65 -18.17
N VAL A 426 -19.29 2.74 -17.52
CA VAL A 426 -20.13 1.57 -17.21
C VAL A 426 -20.51 0.82 -18.48
N GLU A 427 -20.84 1.52 -19.56
CA GLU A 427 -21.11 0.90 -20.86
C GLU A 427 -19.85 0.26 -21.48
N ALA A 428 -18.70 0.93 -21.44
CA ALA A 428 -17.42 0.35 -21.89
C ALA A 428 -17.08 -0.94 -21.13
N ARG A 429 -17.31 -0.96 -19.81
CA ARG A 429 -17.17 -2.13 -18.92
C ARG A 429 -18.15 -3.25 -19.29
N ARG A 430 -19.43 -2.92 -19.53
CA ARG A 430 -20.47 -3.87 -19.96
C ARG A 430 -20.11 -4.56 -21.27
N LEU A 431 -19.74 -3.77 -22.28
CA LEU A 431 -19.35 -4.27 -23.60
C LEU A 431 -18.08 -5.13 -23.53
N LEU A 432 -17.08 -4.74 -22.72
CA LEU A 432 -15.87 -5.53 -22.52
C LEU A 432 -16.19 -6.89 -21.87
N PHE A 433 -17.07 -6.90 -20.86
CA PHE A 433 -17.50 -8.13 -20.19
C PHE A 433 -18.29 -9.06 -21.12
N GLU A 434 -19.17 -8.51 -21.96
CA GLU A 434 -19.90 -9.25 -22.99
C GLU A 434 -18.97 -9.82 -24.07
N ALA A 435 -17.95 -9.06 -24.49
CA ALA A 435 -16.92 -9.54 -25.41
C ALA A 435 -16.11 -10.71 -24.83
N GLU A 436 -15.70 -10.62 -23.57
CA GLU A 436 -14.99 -11.69 -22.87
C GLU A 436 -15.86 -12.95 -22.67
N GLN A 437 -17.17 -12.81 -22.47
CA GLN A 437 -18.11 -13.93 -22.43
C GLN A 437 -18.26 -14.59 -23.81
N ALA A 438 -18.54 -13.81 -24.86
CA ALA A 438 -18.66 -14.32 -26.22
C ALA A 438 -17.40 -15.05 -26.69
N ASN A 439 -16.21 -14.49 -26.38
CA ASN A 439 -14.93 -15.10 -26.67
C ASN A 439 -14.73 -16.44 -25.93
N ALA A 440 -15.14 -16.52 -24.65
CA ALA A 440 -15.10 -17.78 -23.88
C ALA A 440 -16.08 -18.85 -24.42
N ASP A 441 -17.25 -18.43 -24.92
CA ASP A 441 -18.24 -19.29 -25.56
C ASP A 441 -17.92 -19.63 -27.03
N SER A 442 -16.78 -19.15 -27.55
CA SER A 442 -16.31 -19.30 -28.95
C SER A 442 -17.16 -18.59 -30.01
N ASP A 443 -17.97 -17.61 -29.63
CA ASP A 443 -18.68 -16.71 -30.55
C ASP A 443 -17.77 -15.52 -30.90
N LEU A 444 -16.83 -15.76 -31.81
CA LEU A 444 -15.79 -14.80 -32.16
C LEU A 444 -16.32 -13.55 -32.89
N ASP A 445 -17.36 -13.70 -33.71
CA ASP A 445 -17.97 -12.57 -34.44
C ASP A 445 -18.58 -11.57 -33.45
N LEU A 446 -19.36 -12.07 -32.48
CA LEU A 446 -19.94 -11.24 -31.41
C LEU A 446 -18.85 -10.67 -30.48
N ALA A 447 -17.82 -11.44 -30.17
CA ALA A 447 -16.71 -10.97 -29.34
C ALA A 447 -15.97 -9.79 -29.98
N ILE A 448 -15.66 -9.88 -31.28
CA ILE A 448 -15.00 -8.82 -32.05
C ILE A 448 -15.86 -7.56 -32.07
N GLU A 449 -17.15 -7.67 -32.37
CA GLU A 449 -18.11 -6.55 -32.37
C GLU A 449 -18.10 -5.82 -31.00
N LYS A 450 -18.23 -6.56 -29.90
CA LYS A 450 -18.32 -6.00 -28.55
C LYS A 450 -16.98 -5.45 -28.04
N TYR A 451 -15.84 -6.02 -28.46
CA TYR A 451 -14.52 -5.45 -28.21
C TYR A 451 -14.36 -4.09 -28.91
N GLU A 452 -14.75 -3.98 -30.19
CA GLU A 452 -14.60 -2.75 -30.97
C GLU A 452 -15.46 -1.61 -30.39
N GLU A 453 -16.74 -1.88 -30.09
CA GLU A 453 -17.63 -0.93 -29.38
C GLU A 453 -17.06 -0.50 -28.00
N SER A 454 -16.51 -1.43 -27.23
CA SER A 454 -15.88 -1.13 -25.93
C SER A 454 -14.63 -0.25 -26.09
N PHE A 455 -13.76 -0.55 -27.06
CA PHE A 455 -12.50 0.15 -27.27
C PHE A 455 -12.70 1.60 -27.75
N GLU A 456 -13.75 1.89 -28.52
CA GLU A 456 -14.13 3.26 -28.85
C GLU A 456 -14.47 4.10 -27.61
N LEU A 457 -15.19 3.51 -26.64
CA LEU A 457 -15.53 4.18 -25.39
C LEU A 457 -14.32 4.31 -24.47
N TRP A 458 -13.49 3.28 -24.32
CA TRP A 458 -12.24 3.36 -23.56
C TRP A 458 -11.28 4.42 -24.11
N ALA A 459 -11.19 4.58 -25.43
CA ALA A 459 -10.40 5.65 -26.03
C ALA A 459 -10.92 7.05 -25.65
N GLN A 460 -12.25 7.24 -25.56
CA GLN A 460 -12.86 8.50 -25.07
C GLN A 460 -12.64 8.71 -23.56
N VAL A 461 -12.63 7.65 -22.77
CA VAL A 461 -12.33 7.73 -21.32
C VAL A 461 -10.88 8.14 -21.09
N PHE A 462 -9.90 7.58 -21.81
CA PHE A 462 -8.50 7.99 -21.69
C PHE A 462 -8.18 9.37 -22.30
N ASP A 463 -8.97 9.83 -23.29
CA ASP A 463 -8.87 11.19 -23.83
C ASP A 463 -9.09 12.25 -22.73
N ASP A 464 -10.06 12.01 -21.83
CA ASP A 464 -10.38 12.89 -20.69
C ASP A 464 -9.56 12.54 -19.41
N TYR A 465 -9.29 11.24 -19.18
CA TYR A 465 -8.68 10.72 -17.94
C TYR A 465 -7.38 9.91 -18.18
N PRO A 466 -6.33 10.51 -18.79
CA PRO A 466 -5.09 9.81 -19.11
C PRO A 466 -4.26 9.40 -17.88
N VAL A 467 -4.61 9.89 -16.68
CA VAL A 467 -4.01 9.45 -15.41
C VAL A 467 -4.33 7.97 -15.13
N LEU A 468 -5.44 7.44 -15.67
CA LEU A 468 -5.86 6.04 -15.49
C LEU A 468 -5.00 5.02 -16.26
N LEU A 469 -4.13 5.49 -17.17
CA LEU A 469 -3.19 4.64 -17.91
C LEU A 469 -2.19 3.92 -16.99
N GLN A 470 -1.93 4.44 -15.79
CA GLN A 470 -0.91 3.93 -14.88
C GLN A 470 -1.33 2.68 -14.08
N ASP A 471 -2.60 2.28 -14.18
CA ASP A 471 -3.24 1.33 -13.26
C ASP A 471 -3.24 -0.15 -13.71
N ASP A 472 -3.52 -1.04 -12.75
CA ASP A 472 -3.84 -2.46 -12.96
C ASP A 472 -5.00 -2.65 -13.96
N LEU A 473 -6.01 -1.77 -13.95
CA LEU A 473 -7.12 -1.78 -14.91
C LEU A 473 -6.67 -1.61 -16.36
N SER A 474 -5.61 -0.83 -16.60
CA SER A 474 -5.01 -0.72 -17.93
C SER A 474 -4.28 -2.01 -18.33
N GLU A 475 -3.74 -2.78 -17.39
CA GLU A 475 -3.15 -4.10 -17.68
C GLU A 475 -4.20 -5.15 -18.00
N ASP A 476 -5.36 -5.09 -17.32
CA ASP A 476 -6.54 -5.90 -17.61
C ASP A 476 -7.12 -5.57 -18.98
N LEU A 477 -7.29 -4.29 -19.33
CA LEU A 477 -7.72 -3.86 -20.67
C LEU A 477 -6.71 -4.29 -21.74
N MET A 478 -5.40 -4.17 -21.49
CA MET A 478 -4.38 -4.65 -22.42
C MET A 478 -4.39 -6.18 -22.58
N ARG A 479 -4.84 -6.93 -21.57
CA ARG A 479 -5.10 -8.38 -21.70
C ARG A 479 -6.28 -8.66 -22.63
N SER A 480 -7.34 -7.85 -22.56
CA SER A 480 -8.48 -7.92 -23.50
C SER A 480 -8.10 -7.50 -24.91
N VAL A 481 -7.29 -6.46 -25.11
CA VAL A 481 -6.74 -6.08 -26.43
C VAL A 481 -5.92 -7.21 -27.05
N ARG A 482 -5.12 -7.94 -26.26
CA ARG A 482 -4.41 -9.16 -26.73
C ARG A 482 -5.38 -10.29 -27.11
N ARG A 483 -6.49 -10.46 -26.39
CA ARG A 483 -7.54 -11.46 -26.72
C ARG A 483 -8.28 -11.10 -28.00
N TYR A 484 -8.65 -9.83 -28.19
CA TYR A 484 -9.19 -9.31 -29.45
C TYR A 484 -8.26 -9.59 -30.63
N LYS A 485 -6.95 -9.32 -30.49
CA LYS A 485 -5.97 -9.59 -31.55
C LYS A 485 -5.93 -11.07 -31.96
N ILE A 486 -6.04 -11.99 -30.99
CA ILE A 486 -6.12 -13.44 -31.23
C ILE A 486 -7.43 -13.81 -31.92
N ALA A 487 -8.57 -13.26 -31.48
CA ALA A 487 -9.88 -13.55 -32.06
C ALA A 487 -10.00 -13.09 -33.53
N ASN A 488 -9.37 -11.97 -33.89
CA ASN A 488 -9.40 -11.38 -35.24
C ASN A 488 -8.38 -12.03 -36.22
N ASP A 489 -7.49 -12.93 -35.74
CA ASP A 489 -6.43 -13.59 -36.52
C ASP A 489 -5.56 -12.61 -37.34
N ARG A 490 -5.15 -11.48 -36.72
CA ARG A 490 -4.30 -10.45 -37.37
C ARG A 490 -2.99 -10.22 -36.64
N ASP A 491 -1.89 -10.18 -37.40
CA ASP A 491 -0.56 -9.83 -36.90
C ASP A 491 -0.44 -8.35 -36.48
N THR A 492 -1.25 -7.47 -37.06
CA THR A 492 -1.24 -6.02 -36.79
C THR A 492 -2.66 -5.48 -36.55
N PHE A 493 -2.77 -4.42 -35.76
CA PHE A 493 -4.00 -3.64 -35.64
C PHE A 493 -4.29 -2.88 -36.96
N ALA A 494 -5.54 -2.47 -37.16
CA ALA A 494 -5.90 -1.60 -38.28
C ALA A 494 -5.43 -0.15 -38.05
N ASP A 495 -5.23 0.62 -39.11
CA ASP A 495 -4.73 2.01 -39.04
C ASP A 495 -5.64 2.95 -38.23
N ASP A 496 -6.93 2.61 -38.14
CA ASP A 496 -7.99 3.32 -37.42
C ASP A 496 -8.27 2.77 -36.01
N PHE A 497 -7.50 1.78 -35.52
CA PHE A 497 -7.74 1.12 -34.24
C PHE A 497 -7.82 2.12 -33.05
N PRO A 498 -8.95 2.22 -32.34
CA PRO A 498 -9.20 3.29 -31.36
C PRO A 498 -8.16 3.39 -30.24
N LEU A 499 -7.63 2.24 -29.79
CA LEU A 499 -6.66 2.12 -28.70
C LEU A 499 -5.20 2.00 -29.17
N ALA A 500 -4.87 2.35 -30.42
CA ALA A 500 -3.46 2.32 -30.87
C ALA A 500 -2.51 3.18 -30.00
N PRO A 501 -2.85 4.43 -29.60
CA PRO A 501 -2.03 5.21 -28.67
C PRO A 501 -1.91 4.59 -27.27
N PHE A 502 -2.95 3.85 -26.84
CA PHE A 502 -2.95 3.15 -25.56
C PHE A 502 -1.99 1.97 -25.60
N VAL A 503 -2.02 1.15 -26.67
CA VAL A 503 -1.09 0.02 -26.86
C VAL A 503 0.36 0.51 -26.87
N GLU A 504 0.67 1.56 -27.63
CA GLU A 504 2.02 2.12 -27.72
C GLU A 504 2.53 2.60 -26.35
N VAL A 505 1.70 3.30 -25.56
CA VAL A 505 2.06 3.72 -24.18
C VAL A 505 2.23 2.52 -23.25
N MET A 506 1.39 1.49 -23.37
CA MET A 506 1.47 0.27 -22.54
C MET A 506 2.66 -0.64 -22.88
N GLU A 507 3.32 -0.44 -24.02
CA GLU A 507 4.60 -1.07 -24.35
C GLU A 507 5.83 -0.31 -23.81
N THR A 508 5.65 0.92 -23.32
CA THR A 508 6.74 1.70 -22.68
C THR A 508 6.89 1.39 -21.19
N GLU A 509 8.10 1.55 -20.65
CA GLU A 509 8.36 1.43 -19.20
C GLU A 509 7.66 2.52 -18.38
N THR A 510 7.39 3.69 -18.96
CA THR A 510 6.77 4.84 -18.28
C THR A 510 5.43 5.20 -18.92
N LYS A 511 4.36 4.64 -18.36
CA LYS A 511 2.94 4.88 -18.70
C LYS A 511 2.57 6.38 -18.56
N SER A 512 2.92 7.19 -19.57
CA SER A 512 2.81 8.65 -19.54
C SER A 512 1.53 9.16 -20.18
N GLY A 513 0.71 9.87 -19.41
CA GLY A 513 -0.49 10.55 -19.92
C GLY A 513 -0.19 11.70 -20.89
N GLU A 514 1.01 12.30 -20.83
CA GLU A 514 1.44 13.33 -21.78
C GLU A 514 1.77 12.73 -23.15
N GLU A 515 2.51 11.62 -23.17
CA GLU A 515 2.82 10.91 -24.42
C GLU A 515 1.55 10.29 -25.03
N TYR A 516 0.63 9.78 -24.21
CA TYR A 516 -0.69 9.35 -24.69
C TYR A 516 -1.43 10.47 -25.46
N LYS A 517 -1.54 11.68 -24.87
CA LYS A 517 -2.18 12.81 -25.55
C LYS A 517 -1.49 13.15 -26.87
N ARG A 518 -0.16 13.17 -26.88
CA ARG A 518 0.64 13.43 -28.08
C ARG A 518 0.39 12.40 -29.19
N LEU A 519 0.42 11.11 -28.86
CA LEU A 519 0.15 10.02 -29.81
C LEU A 519 -1.30 10.06 -30.31
N ARG A 520 -2.24 10.42 -29.44
CA ARG A 520 -3.66 10.60 -29.78
C ARG A 520 -3.89 11.77 -30.73
N ASP A 521 -3.26 12.91 -30.50
CA ASP A 521 -3.31 14.06 -31.40
C ASP A 521 -2.68 13.73 -32.76
N LEU A 522 -1.59 12.95 -32.78
CA LEU A 522 -1.01 12.43 -34.03
C LEU A 522 -1.97 11.47 -34.76
N GLN A 523 -2.70 10.61 -34.04
CA GLN A 523 -3.70 9.72 -34.61
C GLN A 523 -4.86 10.52 -35.23
N ARG A 524 -5.39 11.52 -34.52
CA ARG A 524 -6.43 12.43 -35.03
C ARG A 524 -5.96 13.18 -36.28
N GLN A 525 -4.75 13.72 -36.29
CA GLN A 525 -4.16 14.39 -37.46
C GLN A 525 -3.93 13.46 -38.66
N ARG A 526 -3.72 12.15 -38.44
CA ARG A 526 -3.64 11.16 -39.53
C ARG A 526 -5.03 10.89 -40.11
N ALA A 527 -6.06 10.78 -39.27
CA ALA A 527 -7.45 10.58 -39.70
C ALA A 527 -8.05 11.81 -40.41
N GLU A 528 -7.69 13.03 -40.00
CA GLU A 528 -8.16 14.27 -40.63
C GLU A 528 -7.52 14.56 -41.99
N LYS A 529 -6.34 14.00 -42.28
CA LYS A 529 -5.73 14.10 -43.61
C LYS A 529 -6.41 13.13 -44.55
N PRO A 530 -7.07 13.59 -45.63
CA PRO A 530 -7.60 12.67 -46.63
C PRO A 530 -6.43 11.86 -47.19
N LEU A 531 -6.55 10.53 -47.15
CA LEU A 531 -5.69 9.64 -47.93
C LEU A 531 -5.66 10.18 -49.37
N PRO A 532 -4.49 10.52 -49.94
CA PRO A 532 -4.42 10.82 -51.36
C PRO A 532 -4.94 9.58 -52.09
N ALA A 533 -5.84 9.80 -53.05
CA ALA A 533 -6.41 8.71 -53.84
C ALA A 533 -5.26 7.84 -54.39
N THR A 534 -5.39 6.53 -54.28
CA THR A 534 -4.35 5.56 -54.62
C THR A 534 -3.89 5.74 -56.06
N GLU A 535 -2.77 6.44 -56.25
CA GLU A 535 -2.00 6.35 -57.49
C GLU A 535 -1.34 4.98 -57.51
N ASP A 536 -1.74 4.14 -58.48
CA ASP A 536 -1.15 2.84 -58.79
C ASP A 536 0.37 2.96 -58.92
N THR A 537 1.07 2.70 -57.82
CA THR A 537 2.52 2.63 -57.76
C THR A 537 2.88 1.16 -57.58
N PRO A 538 3.50 0.50 -58.58
CA PRO A 538 3.69 -0.94 -58.54
C PRO A 538 4.61 -1.35 -57.38
N ALA A 539 4.29 -2.48 -56.77
CA ALA A 539 5.00 -3.00 -55.60
C ALA A 539 6.52 -3.11 -55.84
N PRO A 540 7.37 -2.81 -54.84
CA PRO A 540 8.80 -3.04 -54.94
C PRO A 540 9.07 -4.55 -55.01
N THR A 541 9.61 -5.00 -56.14
CA THR A 541 10.17 -6.35 -56.31
C THR A 541 11.24 -6.61 -55.24
N PRO A 542 11.32 -7.82 -54.65
CA PRO A 542 12.30 -8.10 -53.61
C PRO A 542 13.73 -8.00 -54.15
N ALA A 543 14.59 -7.33 -53.39
CA ALA A 543 16.00 -7.20 -53.72
C ALA A 543 16.72 -8.55 -53.57
N THR A 544 17.17 -9.12 -54.69
CA THR A 544 18.06 -10.27 -54.71
C THR A 544 19.49 -9.85 -54.33
N GLU A 545 20.10 -10.53 -53.37
CA GLU A 545 21.51 -10.31 -53.01
C GLU A 545 22.45 -10.65 -54.19
N PRO A 546 23.52 -9.86 -54.44
CA PRO A 546 24.47 -10.15 -55.50
C PRO A 546 25.52 -11.19 -55.08
N SER A 547 25.55 -12.31 -55.79
CA SER A 547 26.65 -13.27 -55.76
C SER A 547 27.94 -12.67 -56.37
N PRO A 548 29.14 -12.87 -55.75
CA PRO A 548 30.43 -12.66 -56.41
C PRO A 548 30.81 -13.88 -57.27
N ALA A 549 31.29 -13.62 -58.49
CA ALA A 549 31.65 -14.65 -59.47
C ALA A 549 33.00 -15.35 -59.20
N GLU A 550 33.17 -16.52 -59.83
CA GLU A 550 34.41 -17.32 -59.89
C GLU A 550 35.51 -16.65 -60.73
N GLU A 551 36.78 -16.89 -60.36
CA GLU A 551 37.92 -17.26 -61.24
C GLU A 551 39.22 -17.40 -60.40
N PRO A 552 40.27 -18.12 -60.85
CA PRO A 552 40.29 -19.47 -61.43
C PRO A 552 41.31 -20.40 -60.68
N ALA A 553 41.51 -21.62 -61.20
CA ALA A 553 42.32 -22.67 -60.57
C ALA A 553 43.83 -22.67 -60.95
N ALA A 554 44.59 -23.57 -60.27
CA ALA A 554 45.96 -24.06 -60.57
C ALA A 554 47.17 -23.17 -60.18
N ALA A 555 48.31 -23.69 -59.68
CA ALA A 555 48.64 -25.05 -59.21
C ALA A 555 49.97 -25.14 -58.40
N GLU A 556 50.07 -26.21 -57.61
CA GLU A 556 51.27 -27.03 -57.28
C GLU A 556 52.35 -26.64 -56.23
N LYS A 557 52.64 -27.68 -55.41
CA LYS A 557 53.93 -28.13 -54.84
C LYS A 557 54.49 -27.56 -53.51
N SER A 558 54.25 -28.37 -52.45
CA SER A 558 55.28 -29.10 -51.67
C SER A 558 56.32 -28.33 -50.83
N ALA A 559 56.26 -28.46 -49.49
CA ALA A 559 57.10 -29.45 -48.76
C ALA A 559 56.93 -29.45 -47.21
N ALA A 560 56.93 -30.66 -46.63
CA ALA A 560 57.49 -31.08 -45.32
C ALA A 560 56.92 -30.58 -43.96
N ASP A 561 56.21 -31.52 -43.31
CA ASP A 561 56.13 -31.89 -41.87
C ASP A 561 57.48 -31.95 -41.07
N PRO A 562 57.51 -32.31 -39.76
CA PRO A 562 56.44 -32.57 -38.75
C PRO A 562 56.61 -31.65 -37.50
N ASP A 563 56.11 -31.82 -36.27
CA ASP A 563 55.54 -32.91 -35.43
C ASP A 563 54.77 -32.22 -34.26
N SER A 564 53.79 -32.77 -33.51
CA SER A 564 53.23 -34.13 -33.38
C SER A 564 51.70 -34.09 -33.08
N ALA A 565 51.07 -35.26 -33.07
CA ALA A 565 49.70 -35.56 -32.57
C ALA A 565 49.82 -36.58 -31.39
N PRO A 566 48.76 -37.26 -30.85
CA PRO A 566 47.34 -37.24 -31.24
C PRO A 566 46.27 -37.29 -30.12
N ASP A 567 45.04 -37.05 -30.62
CA ASP A 567 43.69 -37.48 -30.22
C ASP A 567 43.57 -39.00 -29.88
N PRO A 568 42.42 -39.59 -29.41
CA PRO A 568 41.12 -39.48 -30.10
C PRO A 568 39.78 -39.51 -29.29
N THR A 569 38.78 -38.97 -29.98
CA THR A 569 37.31 -39.24 -30.02
C THR A 569 36.92 -40.75 -30.16
N PRO A 570 35.63 -41.22 -30.12
CA PRO A 570 34.37 -40.52 -30.51
C PRO A 570 33.04 -40.77 -29.73
N GLU A 571 32.04 -39.93 -30.07
CA GLU A 571 30.56 -40.08 -30.24
C GLU A 571 29.85 -41.48 -30.21
N PRO A 572 28.47 -41.59 -30.23
CA PRO A 572 27.40 -40.56 -30.32
C PRO A 572 26.08 -40.74 -29.47
N ALA A 573 25.23 -39.69 -29.49
CA ALA A 573 23.74 -39.65 -29.57
C ALA A 573 22.75 -40.11 -28.43
N ALA A 574 21.63 -39.36 -28.42
CA ALA A 574 20.25 -39.64 -27.95
C ALA A 574 19.78 -39.28 -26.50
N GLU A 575 18.65 -38.56 -26.44
CA GLU A 575 17.73 -38.35 -25.29
C GLU A 575 16.86 -39.63 -25.03
N PRO A 576 15.97 -39.75 -23.99
CA PRO A 576 15.47 -38.72 -23.05
C PRO A 576 15.26 -39.17 -21.56
N ALA A 577 14.79 -38.20 -20.75
CA ALA A 577 13.83 -38.30 -19.62
C ALA A 577 14.06 -39.19 -18.36
N ALA A 578 13.76 -38.55 -17.21
CA ALA A 578 13.13 -39.05 -15.98
C ALA A 578 13.93 -39.86 -14.91
N GLU A 579 13.81 -39.35 -13.67
CA GLU A 579 13.78 -40.02 -12.35
C GLU A 579 14.69 -41.22 -12.04
N SER A 580 15.60 -41.05 -11.06
CA SER A 580 15.50 -41.73 -9.75
C SER A 580 16.70 -41.45 -8.82
N THR A 581 16.43 -41.35 -7.52
CA THR A 581 17.42 -41.41 -6.42
C THR A 581 18.00 -42.82 -6.27
N PRO A 582 19.21 -42.98 -5.71
CA PRO A 582 19.25 -43.68 -4.41
C PRO A 582 20.32 -43.24 -3.39
N GLU A 583 20.04 -43.65 -2.15
CA GLU A 583 20.92 -43.97 -0.99
C GLU A 583 22.44 -44.03 -1.25
N SER A 584 23.28 -43.28 -0.51
CA SER A 584 23.73 -43.42 0.90
C SER A 584 24.92 -44.38 1.11
N GLU A 585 26.05 -43.84 1.58
CA GLU A 585 27.03 -44.54 2.43
C GLU A 585 27.45 -43.62 3.58
N ALA A 586 27.88 -44.20 4.71
CA ALA A 586 27.79 -43.54 6.01
C ALA A 586 29.14 -43.37 6.75
N LYS A 587 29.36 -42.13 7.24
CA LYS A 587 30.05 -41.77 8.51
C LYS A 587 31.57 -42.06 8.61
N PRO A 588 32.32 -41.44 9.56
CA PRO A 588 31.85 -40.81 10.80
C PRO A 588 32.34 -39.38 11.17
N ALA A 589 31.38 -38.63 11.73
CA ALA A 589 31.46 -37.78 12.93
C ALA A 589 32.74 -37.00 13.30
N ALA A 590 32.61 -35.67 13.29
CA ALA A 590 33.00 -34.78 14.38
C ALA A 590 31.85 -33.80 14.66
N GLU A 591 31.68 -33.33 15.90
CA GLU A 591 30.55 -32.47 16.33
C GLU A 591 30.76 -30.98 15.97
N PRO A 592 29.68 -30.17 15.92
CA PRO A 592 29.70 -28.88 15.22
C PRO A 592 30.02 -27.67 16.11
N GLU A 593 30.65 -26.65 15.53
CA GLU A 593 30.52 -25.26 15.98
C GLU A 593 29.29 -24.60 15.32
N ALA A 594 28.76 -23.56 15.96
CA ALA A 594 27.41 -23.05 15.72
C ALA A 594 27.36 -21.92 14.69
N GLU A 595 26.35 -21.91 13.82
CA GLU A 595 25.93 -20.69 13.11
C GLU A 595 24.47 -20.73 12.61
N SER A 596 23.98 -19.54 12.20
CA SER A 596 22.73 -19.21 11.49
C SER A 596 21.35 -19.51 12.13
N THR A 597 20.87 -18.52 12.89
CA THR A 597 19.43 -18.18 12.92
C THR A 597 18.93 -17.72 11.55
N PRO A 598 17.72 -18.10 11.09
CA PRO A 598 17.12 -17.56 9.87
C PRO A 598 16.41 -16.22 10.12
N GLU A 599 16.61 -15.27 9.21
CA GLU A 599 15.87 -14.00 9.15
C GLU A 599 14.44 -14.19 8.60
N PRO A 600 13.44 -13.41 9.06
CA PRO A 600 12.17 -13.24 8.36
C PRO A 600 12.30 -12.19 7.24
N ALA A 601 11.77 -12.50 6.05
CA ALA A 601 11.92 -11.66 4.87
C ALA A 601 11.03 -10.40 4.85
N ALA A 602 11.62 -9.31 4.34
CA ALA A 602 11.03 -8.16 3.63
C ALA A 602 9.65 -7.63 4.10
N ASP A 603 9.69 -6.54 4.86
CA ASP A 603 8.56 -5.62 5.03
C ASP A 603 8.67 -4.50 3.98
N ALA A 604 7.60 -4.21 3.24
CA ALA A 604 7.59 -3.18 2.20
C ALA A 604 6.94 -1.89 2.74
N SER A 605 7.77 -0.90 3.07
CA SER A 605 7.34 0.47 3.37
C SER A 605 8.48 1.46 3.07
N PRO A 606 8.19 2.67 2.55
CA PRO A 606 9.21 3.58 2.04
C PRO A 606 10.01 4.27 3.16
N GLU A 607 11.28 4.56 2.86
CA GLU A 607 12.20 5.27 3.75
C GLU A 607 11.76 6.72 4.05
N PRO A 608 11.88 7.20 5.29
CA PRO A 608 12.10 8.61 5.57
C PRO A 608 13.60 8.91 5.65
N ALA A 609 14.07 9.88 4.85
CA ALA A 609 15.42 10.42 4.96
C ALA A 609 15.69 10.95 6.39
N GLY A 610 16.90 10.71 6.91
CA GLY A 610 17.26 11.09 8.26
C GLY A 610 17.58 12.58 8.42
N ASP A 611 17.60 13.06 9.66
CA ASP A 611 18.87 13.50 10.26
C ASP A 611 18.80 13.70 11.79
N ALA A 612 19.99 13.88 12.38
CA ALA A 612 20.30 14.58 13.63
C ALA A 612 19.96 13.97 15.01
N GLU A 613 21.01 13.94 15.84
CA GLU A 613 21.03 13.61 17.26
C GLU A 613 20.16 14.55 18.12
N SER A 614 19.56 14.00 19.19
CA SER A 614 19.28 14.78 20.41
C SER A 614 19.43 13.92 21.67
N GLN A 615 20.21 14.44 22.62
CA GLN A 615 20.41 13.86 23.96
C GLN A 615 19.23 14.20 24.90
N PRO A 616 19.06 13.49 26.04
CA PRO A 616 17.83 13.54 26.82
C PRO A 616 17.81 14.58 27.95
N GLU A 617 16.64 15.18 28.18
CA GLU A 617 16.10 15.58 29.49
C GLU A 617 14.59 15.26 29.56
#